data_AF-A0A7K8WEP6-F1
#
_entry.id   AF-A0A7K8WEP6-F1
#
_cell.length_a   1.000
_cell.length_b   1.000
_cell.length_c   1.000
_cell.angle_alpha   90.00
_cell.angle_beta   90.00
_cell.angle_gamma   90.00
#
_symmetry.space_group_name_H-M   'P 1'
#
loop_
_entity.id
_entity.type
_entity.pdbx_description
1 polymer ?
#
loop_
_entity_poly.entity_id
_entity_poly.type
_entity_poly.pdbx_seq_one_letter_code
_entity_poly.pdbx_strand_id
1 'polypeptide(L)'
;ITQLRVGQRLELECQTDRHSGASWVRQDKSGTLHFIVFISSLSRAVFEGNQKTSTRFEASRDKTSYRLVVKSFTQQDEGKYFCLVNTNQMLYFSHGQPAFLPVTTTAATTTPRPTTQHGSSEKDPFLKTPDPERRMQEELNFFCEVVIWVPLAGACLLLLIALAIAIVLCQRIRRRRCRCKR
;
A
#
# COMPACT_ATOMS: atom_id res chain seq x y z
N ILE A 1 -1.10 24.53 -19.37
CA ILE A 1 -1.67 23.79 -18.22
C ILE A 1 -3.18 23.78 -18.41
N THR A 2 -3.75 22.63 -18.74
CA THR A 2 -5.20 22.45 -18.92
C THR A 2 -5.88 22.57 -17.56
N GLN A 3 -6.78 23.54 -17.40
CA GLN A 3 -7.58 23.65 -16.18
C GLN A 3 -8.51 22.45 -16.06
N LEU A 4 -8.54 21.81 -14.89
CA LEU A 4 -9.41 20.67 -14.59
C LEU A 4 -10.87 21.14 -14.46
N ARG A 5 -11.81 20.44 -15.09
CA ARG A 5 -13.24 20.78 -15.05
C ARG A 5 -14.06 19.66 -14.42
N VAL A 6 -15.22 20.02 -13.89
CA VAL A 6 -16.21 19.03 -13.43
C VAL A 6 -16.67 18.18 -14.62
N GLY A 7 -16.82 16.87 -14.41
CA GLY A 7 -17.17 15.90 -15.44
C GLY A 7 -15.99 15.47 -16.31
N GLN A 8 -14.84 16.12 -16.20
CA GLN A 8 -13.66 15.77 -17.00
C GLN A 8 -13.07 14.44 -16.55
N ARG A 9 -12.59 13.64 -17.52
CA ARG A 9 -11.77 12.46 -17.24
C ARG A 9 -10.36 12.89 -16.81
N LEU A 10 -9.93 12.45 -15.62
CA LEU A 10 -8.57 12.67 -15.11
C LEU A 10 -7.78 11.38 -15.18
N GLU A 11 -6.62 11.41 -15.83
CA GLU A 11 -5.71 10.26 -15.91
C GLU A 11 -4.41 10.59 -15.18
N LEU A 12 -3.98 9.65 -14.35
CA LEU A 12 -2.80 9.75 -13.51
C LEU A 12 -1.92 8.53 -13.77
N GLU A 13 -0.62 8.76 -13.87
CA GLU A 13 0.35 7.71 -14.15
C GLU A 13 1.47 7.71 -13.12
N CYS A 14 1.93 6.50 -12.79
CA CYS A 14 3.04 6.22 -11.90
C CYS A 14 3.93 5.14 -12.52
N GLN A 15 5.24 5.30 -12.39
CA GLN A 15 6.22 4.30 -12.83
C GLN A 15 6.82 3.58 -11.62
N THR A 16 6.88 2.25 -11.68
CA THR A 16 7.47 1.39 -10.64
C THR A 16 8.09 0.13 -11.26
N ASP A 17 8.72 -0.71 -10.44
CA ASP A 17 9.29 -1.97 -10.88
C ASP A 17 8.22 -2.96 -11.39
N ARG A 18 8.62 -3.85 -12.31
CA ARG A 18 7.72 -4.84 -12.92
C ARG A 18 7.17 -5.87 -11.94
N HIS A 19 7.86 -6.13 -10.83
CA HIS A 19 7.45 -7.15 -9.87
C HIS A 19 6.67 -6.56 -8.69
N SER A 20 6.64 -5.24 -8.56
CA SER A 20 5.93 -4.53 -7.48
C SER A 20 4.46 -4.32 -7.81
N GLY A 21 3.61 -4.34 -6.78
CA GLY A 21 2.27 -3.75 -6.88
C GLY A 21 2.32 -2.25 -6.58
N ALA A 22 1.28 -1.51 -6.96
CA ALA A 22 1.14 -0.11 -6.60
C ALA A 22 -0.28 0.19 -6.12
N SER A 23 -0.39 1.04 -5.11
CA SER A 23 -1.65 1.58 -4.61
C SER A 23 -1.79 3.03 -5.02
N TRP A 24 -3.01 3.45 -5.34
CA TRP A 24 -3.35 4.86 -5.45
C TRP A 24 -4.12 5.30 -4.22
N VAL A 25 -3.70 6.42 -3.65
CA VAL A 25 -4.39 7.11 -2.56
C VAL A 25 -4.56 8.58 -2.90
N ARG A 26 -5.61 9.20 -2.38
CA ARG A 26 -5.84 10.64 -2.51
C ARG A 26 -5.85 11.26 -1.12
N GLN A 27 -5.06 12.32 -0.96
CA GLN A 27 -5.17 13.22 0.17
C GLN A 27 -6.18 14.32 -0.17
N ASP A 28 -7.23 14.45 0.63
CA ASP A 28 -8.22 15.52 0.46
C ASP A 28 -7.74 16.86 1.05
N LYS A 29 -8.59 17.89 0.95
CA LYS A 29 -8.27 19.25 1.46
C LYS A 29 -8.08 19.31 2.97
N SER A 30 -8.68 18.39 3.72
CA SER A 30 -8.47 18.26 5.18
C SER A 30 -7.20 17.49 5.54
N GLY A 31 -6.48 16.95 4.55
CA GLY A 31 -5.27 16.15 4.77
C GLY A 31 -5.55 14.67 5.00
N THR A 32 -6.81 14.22 4.93
CA THR A 32 -7.19 12.82 5.13
C THR A 32 -6.85 12.00 3.89
N LEU A 33 -6.25 10.82 4.11
CA LEU A 33 -5.90 9.88 3.05
C LEU A 33 -7.08 8.93 2.78
N HIS A 34 -7.46 8.86 1.52
CA HIS A 34 -8.48 7.96 0.99
C HIS A 34 -7.82 6.94 0.09
N PHE A 35 -7.93 5.66 0.44
CA PHE A 35 -7.50 4.58 -0.44
C PHE A 35 -8.45 4.48 -1.64
N ILE A 36 -7.90 4.32 -2.84
CA ILE A 36 -8.69 4.19 -4.07
C ILE A 36 -8.62 2.77 -4.59
N VAL A 37 -7.40 2.30 -4.90
CA VAL A 37 -7.19 1.02 -5.55
C VAL A 37 -5.78 0.51 -5.32
N PHE A 38 -5.64 -0.82 -5.20
CA PHE A 38 -4.38 -1.54 -5.30
C PHE A 38 -4.34 -2.29 -6.64
N ILE A 39 -3.23 -2.18 -7.35
CA ILE A 39 -2.96 -2.86 -8.61
C ILE A 39 -1.76 -3.77 -8.39
N SER A 40 -2.00 -5.08 -8.48
CA SER A 40 -0.93 -6.08 -8.34
C SER A 40 0.03 -6.11 -9.53
N SER A 41 1.19 -6.74 -9.36
CA SER A 41 2.14 -7.06 -10.44
C SER A 41 1.61 -8.09 -11.45
N LEU A 42 0.38 -8.57 -11.29
CA LEU A 42 -0.36 -9.36 -12.27
C LEU A 42 -1.50 -8.55 -12.92
N SER A 43 -1.47 -7.23 -12.79
CA SER A 43 -2.46 -6.30 -13.34
C SER A 43 -3.89 -6.49 -12.79
N ARG A 44 -4.07 -7.22 -11.69
CA ARG A 44 -5.35 -7.30 -10.96
C ARG A 44 -5.54 -6.06 -10.10
N ALA A 45 -6.69 -5.41 -10.23
CA ALA A 45 -7.09 -4.24 -9.45
C ALA A 45 -8.09 -4.62 -8.36
N VAL A 46 -7.90 -4.07 -7.15
CA VAL A 46 -8.79 -4.22 -6.00
C VAL A 46 -9.06 -2.84 -5.42
N PHE A 47 -10.31 -2.43 -5.48
CA PHE A 47 -10.80 -1.16 -4.96
C PHE A 47 -11.19 -1.26 -3.49
N GLU A 48 -11.52 -0.13 -2.89
CA GLU A 48 -12.08 -0.03 -1.53
C GLU A 48 -13.19 -1.07 -1.28
N GLY A 49 -13.19 -1.65 -0.08
CA GLY A 49 -14.14 -2.71 0.28
C GLY A 49 -13.89 -4.05 -0.45
N ASN A 50 -12.67 -4.28 -0.96
CA ASN A 50 -12.28 -5.50 -1.68
C ASN A 50 -13.08 -5.74 -2.99
N GLN A 51 -13.55 -4.65 -3.61
CA GLN A 51 -14.28 -4.73 -4.88
C GLN A 51 -13.33 -4.91 -6.06
N LYS A 52 -13.74 -5.71 -7.06
CA LYS A 52 -12.95 -5.92 -8.30
C LYS A 52 -13.15 -4.80 -9.33
N THR A 53 -14.21 -4.01 -9.19
CA THR A 53 -14.62 -2.98 -10.15
C THR A 53 -15.07 -1.73 -9.42
N SER A 54 -14.97 -0.57 -10.07
CA SER A 54 -15.50 0.68 -9.56
C SER A 54 -16.35 1.38 -10.63
N THR A 55 -17.43 2.02 -10.18
CA THR A 55 -18.24 2.89 -11.04
C THR A 55 -17.52 4.21 -11.33
N ARG A 56 -16.70 4.70 -10.39
CA ARG A 56 -16.02 6.01 -10.40
C ARG A 56 -14.63 5.97 -11.01
N PHE A 57 -13.92 4.86 -10.83
CA PHE A 57 -12.50 4.74 -11.15
C PHE A 57 -12.22 3.60 -12.13
N GLU A 58 -11.17 3.76 -12.92
CA GLU A 58 -10.55 2.67 -13.69
C GLU A 58 -9.09 2.57 -13.29
N ALA A 59 -8.61 1.34 -13.19
CA ALA A 59 -7.24 1.05 -12.81
C ALA A 59 -6.67 0.07 -13.81
N SER A 60 -5.49 0.38 -14.32
CA SER A 60 -4.83 -0.46 -15.31
C SER A 60 -3.32 -0.39 -15.14
N ARG A 61 -2.64 -1.40 -15.68
CA ARG A 61 -1.20 -1.45 -15.69
C ARG A 61 -0.70 -1.87 -17.07
N ASP A 62 0.31 -1.15 -17.55
CA ASP A 62 1.11 -1.54 -18.70
C ASP A 62 2.59 -1.60 -18.31
N LYS A 63 3.16 -2.81 -18.24
CA LYS A 63 4.55 -3.06 -17.83
C LYS A 63 4.92 -2.43 -16.48
N THR A 64 5.55 -1.27 -16.47
CA THR A 64 5.98 -0.52 -15.27
C THR A 64 5.07 0.67 -14.97
N SER A 65 4.14 0.96 -15.87
CA SER A 65 3.19 2.06 -15.80
C SER A 65 1.91 1.62 -15.11
N TYR A 66 1.57 2.28 -14.00
CA TYR A 66 0.37 2.05 -13.22
C TYR A 66 -0.51 3.28 -13.36
N ARG A 67 -1.66 3.09 -14.02
CA ARG A 67 -2.57 4.16 -14.39
C ARG A 67 -3.84 4.10 -13.56
N LEU A 68 -4.20 5.25 -12.98
CA LEU A 68 -5.49 5.52 -12.38
C LEU A 68 -6.25 6.49 -13.27
N VAL A 69 -7.54 6.22 -13.46
CA VAL A 69 -8.45 7.10 -14.16
C VAL A 69 -9.62 7.43 -13.23
N VAL A 70 -9.90 8.71 -13.06
CA VAL A 70 -11.17 9.20 -12.53
C VAL A 70 -12.09 9.45 -13.73
N LYS A 71 -13.17 8.68 -13.87
CA LYS A 71 -14.01 8.69 -15.09
C LYS A 71 -14.69 10.05 -15.32
N SER A 72 -15.20 10.65 -14.24
CA SER A 72 -15.89 11.93 -14.24
C SER A 72 -15.52 12.69 -12.96
N PHE A 73 -14.57 13.60 -13.06
CA PHE A 73 -14.01 14.33 -11.94
C PHE A 73 -15.04 15.28 -11.31
N THR A 74 -15.11 15.30 -9.99
CA THR A 74 -16.05 16.11 -9.19
C THR A 74 -15.32 16.78 -8.02
N GLN A 75 -15.99 17.68 -7.30
CA GLN A 75 -15.42 18.33 -6.12
C GLN A 75 -14.94 17.33 -5.05
N GLN A 76 -15.59 16.18 -4.93
CA GLN A 76 -15.19 15.12 -3.99
C GLN A 76 -13.86 14.46 -4.36
N ASP A 77 -13.48 14.52 -5.64
CA ASP A 77 -12.24 13.94 -6.15
C ASP A 77 -11.06 14.92 -6.04
N GLU A 78 -11.28 16.15 -5.58
CA GLU A 78 -10.22 17.14 -5.41
C GLU A 78 -9.23 16.71 -4.33
N GLY A 79 -7.94 16.83 -4.62
CA GLY A 79 -6.91 16.43 -3.69
C GLY A 79 -5.56 16.20 -4.35
N LYS A 80 -4.59 15.78 -3.53
CA LYS A 80 -3.28 15.36 -4.01
C LYS A 80 -3.23 13.84 -4.09
N TYR A 81 -3.01 13.32 -5.28
CA TYR A 81 -2.99 11.88 -5.55
C TYR A 81 -1.58 11.33 -5.44
N PHE A 82 -1.38 10.26 -4.68
CA PHE A 82 -0.10 9.61 -4.49
C PHE A 82 -0.16 8.17 -5.00
N CYS A 83 0.94 7.75 -5.61
CA CYS A 83 1.22 6.36 -5.93
C CYS A 83 2.12 5.80 -4.84
N LEU A 84 1.72 4.68 -4.25
CA LEU A 84 2.39 4.03 -3.15
C LEU A 84 2.89 2.67 -3.62
N VAL A 85 4.15 2.35 -3.33
CA VAL A 85 4.74 1.05 -3.64
C VAL A 85 5.29 0.47 -2.36
N ASN A 86 4.94 -0.78 -2.07
CA ASN A 86 5.55 -1.52 -0.97
C ASN A 86 6.67 -2.40 -1.55
N THR A 87 7.91 -2.08 -1.20
CA THR A 87 9.11 -2.83 -1.61
C THR A 87 9.91 -3.14 -0.36
N ASN A 88 10.25 -4.41 -0.14
CA ASN A 88 11.02 -4.86 1.03
C ASN A 88 10.42 -4.38 2.38
N GLN A 89 9.09 -4.42 2.52
CA GLN A 89 8.35 -3.95 3.70
C GLN A 89 8.45 -2.44 3.97
N MET A 90 9.02 -1.67 3.03
CA MET A 90 9.06 -0.22 3.07
C MET A 90 8.08 0.37 2.09
N LEU A 91 7.35 1.39 2.54
CA LEU A 91 6.34 2.10 1.76
C LEU A 91 6.95 3.36 1.14
N TYR A 92 6.97 3.42 -0.19
CA TYR A 92 7.49 4.55 -0.94
C TYR A 92 6.34 5.34 -1.55
N PHE A 93 6.40 6.66 -1.43
CA PHE A 93 5.38 7.59 -1.94
C PHE A 93 5.93 8.34 -3.14
N SER A 94 5.11 8.50 -4.18
CA SER A 94 5.43 9.44 -5.25
C SER A 94 5.38 10.89 -4.75
N HIS A 95 5.89 11.84 -5.55
CA HIS A 95 5.84 13.28 -5.23
C HIS A 95 4.41 13.83 -5.03
N GLY A 96 3.41 13.08 -5.51
CA GLY A 96 2.00 13.37 -5.48
C GLY A 96 1.57 14.43 -6.50
N GLN A 97 0.45 14.17 -7.16
CA GLN A 97 -0.07 14.98 -8.26
C GLN A 97 -1.31 15.76 -7.80
N PRO A 98 -1.25 17.10 -7.74
CA PRO A 98 -2.40 17.90 -7.33
C PRO A 98 -3.47 17.93 -8.42
N ALA A 99 -4.71 17.63 -8.04
CA ALA A 99 -5.87 17.73 -8.91
C ALA A 99 -6.95 18.55 -8.18
N PHE A 100 -7.03 19.82 -8.53
CA PHE A 100 -8.00 20.77 -7.97
C PHE A 100 -8.71 21.49 -9.12
N LEU A 101 -9.99 21.76 -8.95
CA LEU A 101 -10.74 22.62 -9.83
C LEU A 101 -10.20 24.05 -9.71
N PRO A 102 -10.19 24.83 -10.79
CA PRO A 102 -9.84 26.24 -10.71
C PRO A 102 -10.82 26.94 -9.79
N VAL A 103 -10.29 27.77 -8.89
CA VAL A 103 -11.12 28.70 -8.11
C VAL A 103 -11.79 29.63 -9.12
N THR A 104 -13.12 29.68 -9.11
CA THR A 104 -13.84 30.70 -9.88
C THR A 104 -13.59 32.03 -9.20
N THR A 105 -12.62 32.79 -9.68
CA THR A 105 -12.47 34.19 -9.27
C THR A 105 -13.65 34.96 -9.85
N THR A 106 -14.73 35.08 -9.10
CA THR A 106 -15.72 36.14 -9.34
C THR A 106 -14.96 37.45 -9.28
N ALA A 107 -14.87 38.16 -10.40
CA ALA A 107 -14.24 39.46 -10.48
C ALA A 107 -15.01 40.43 -9.59
N ALA A 108 -14.58 40.58 -8.34
CA ALA A 108 -14.98 41.70 -7.50
C ALA A 108 -14.34 42.96 -8.10
N THR A 109 -15.19 43.90 -8.47
CA THR A 109 -14.85 45.22 -9.00
C THR A 109 -13.67 45.85 -8.27
N THR A 110 -12.71 46.31 -9.06
CA THR A 110 -11.52 47.07 -8.68
C THR A 110 -11.83 48.19 -7.69
N THR A 111 -11.16 48.19 -6.55
CA THR A 111 -10.83 49.42 -5.80
C THR A 111 -9.38 49.29 -5.34
N PRO A 112 -8.47 50.19 -5.75
CA PRO A 112 -7.08 50.13 -5.33
C PRO A 112 -6.88 50.77 -3.95
N ARG A 113 -5.86 50.26 -3.22
CA ARG A 113 -4.99 50.93 -2.21
C ARG A 113 -5.14 50.42 -0.75
N PRO A 114 -4.09 50.52 0.10
CA PRO A 114 -2.64 50.40 -0.11
C PRO A 114 -2.00 49.26 0.70
N THR A 115 -0.77 48.93 0.32
CA THR A 115 0.24 48.14 1.02
C THR A 115 0.34 48.44 2.52
N THR A 116 0.33 47.40 3.36
CA THR A 116 0.97 47.44 4.67
C THR A 116 1.66 46.10 4.89
N GLN A 117 2.99 46.12 4.81
CA GLN A 117 3.82 45.03 5.30
C GLN A 117 3.70 45.01 6.82
N HIS A 118 3.38 43.85 7.39
CA HIS A 118 3.78 43.56 8.76
C HIS A 118 4.10 42.08 8.85
N GLY A 119 5.38 41.80 9.08
CA GLY A 119 5.83 40.47 9.44
C GLY A 119 5.25 40.08 10.80
N SER A 120 4.90 38.82 10.95
CA SER A 120 4.92 38.15 12.24
C SER A 120 5.12 36.66 12.00
N SER A 121 6.22 36.17 12.54
CA SER A 121 6.52 34.76 12.72
C SER A 121 5.43 34.14 13.60
N GLU A 122 4.72 33.12 13.11
CA GLU A 122 3.82 32.33 13.95
C GLU A 122 4.16 30.85 13.82
N LYS A 123 4.45 30.29 14.99
CA LYS A 123 5.07 29.02 15.28
C LYS A 123 4.12 27.86 14.99
N ASP A 124 4.60 26.89 14.21
CA ASP A 124 3.96 25.58 14.02
C ASP A 124 3.58 24.94 15.36
N PRO A 125 2.31 24.61 15.61
CA PRO A 125 1.94 23.61 16.59
C PRO A 125 2.00 22.25 15.91
N PHE A 126 3.14 21.57 16.10
CA PHE A 126 3.32 20.14 15.85
C PHE A 126 2.17 19.34 16.50
N LEU A 127 1.20 18.91 15.69
CA LEU A 127 0.12 18.03 16.12
C LEU A 127 0.68 16.62 16.31
N LYS A 128 0.92 16.27 17.57
CA LYS A 128 1.14 14.90 18.05
C LYS A 128 -0.20 14.16 18.00
N THR A 129 -0.42 13.37 16.97
CA THR A 129 -1.56 12.43 16.91
C THR A 129 -1.24 11.19 17.77
N PRO A 130 -2.18 10.68 18.58
CA PRO A 130 -1.98 9.42 19.31
C PRO A 130 -1.91 8.24 18.34
N ASP A 131 -0.88 7.42 18.53
CA ASP A 131 -0.45 6.26 17.75
C ASP A 131 -1.53 5.16 17.58
N PRO A 132 -2.06 4.97 16.35
CA PRO A 132 -2.82 3.78 15.95
C PRO A 132 -1.94 2.71 15.29
N GLU A 133 -0.68 3.02 14.98
CA GLU A 133 0.28 2.15 14.27
C GLU A 133 0.69 0.96 15.14
N ARG A 134 0.88 1.17 16.45
CA ARG A 134 1.32 0.12 17.38
C ARG A 134 0.39 -1.10 17.38
N ARG A 135 -0.92 -0.90 17.30
CA ARG A 135 -1.91 -1.99 17.39
C ARG A 135 -1.98 -2.81 16.10
N MET A 136 -1.83 -2.16 14.94
CA MET A 136 -1.82 -2.83 13.64
C MET A 136 -0.50 -3.58 13.39
N GLN A 137 0.61 -3.06 13.89
CA GLN A 137 1.94 -3.65 13.76
C GLN A 137 2.12 -4.89 14.65
N GLU A 138 1.50 -4.91 15.83
CA GLU A 138 1.45 -6.10 16.69
C GLU A 138 0.67 -7.26 16.03
N GLU A 139 -0.43 -6.98 15.33
CA GLU A 139 -1.18 -8.03 14.63
C GLU A 139 -0.41 -8.64 13.46
N LEU A 140 0.20 -7.82 12.59
CA LEU A 140 1.00 -8.35 11.47
C LEU A 140 2.24 -9.13 11.93
N ASN A 141 2.88 -8.69 13.01
CA ASN A 141 4.01 -9.43 13.59
C ASN A 141 3.59 -10.80 14.11
N PHE A 142 2.43 -10.90 14.77
CA PHE A 142 1.88 -12.16 15.25
C PHE A 142 1.60 -13.15 14.09
N PHE A 143 1.02 -12.67 12.98
CA PHE A 143 0.77 -13.53 11.82
C PHE A 143 2.06 -14.00 11.14
N CYS A 144 3.05 -13.13 10.98
CA CYS A 144 4.36 -13.51 10.41
C CYS A 144 5.09 -14.53 11.29
N GLU A 145 5.04 -14.34 12.62
CA GLU A 145 5.63 -15.25 13.57
C GLU A 145 4.98 -16.65 13.48
N VAL A 146 3.65 -16.73 13.53
CA VAL A 146 2.94 -18.02 13.45
C VAL A 146 3.17 -18.73 12.12
N VAL A 147 3.15 -18.01 10.99
CA VAL A 147 3.37 -18.60 9.65
C VAL A 147 4.79 -19.13 9.47
N ILE A 148 5.79 -18.58 10.16
CA ILE A 148 7.18 -19.06 10.10
C ILE A 148 7.41 -20.23 11.08
N TRP A 149 6.95 -20.11 12.32
CA TRP A 149 7.24 -21.12 13.35
C TRP A 149 6.46 -22.42 13.19
N VAL A 150 5.21 -22.38 12.72
CA VAL A 150 4.39 -23.59 12.58
C VAL A 150 4.99 -24.58 11.55
N PRO A 151 5.36 -24.16 10.32
CA PRO A 151 6.02 -25.04 9.37
C PRO A 151 7.41 -25.50 9.85
N LEU A 152 8.15 -24.62 10.54
CA LEU A 152 9.50 -24.93 11.04
C LEU A 152 9.46 -26.00 12.14
N ALA A 153 8.58 -25.84 13.12
CA ALA A 153 8.35 -26.84 14.17
C ALA A 153 7.85 -28.17 13.58
N GLY A 154 6.96 -28.10 12.59
CA GLY A 154 6.50 -29.28 11.85
C GLY A 154 7.63 -30.03 11.15
N ALA A 155 8.49 -29.32 10.41
CA ALA A 155 9.64 -29.91 9.74
C ALA A 155 10.63 -30.54 10.74
N CYS A 156 10.93 -29.85 11.84
CA CYS A 156 11.78 -30.37 12.91
C CYS A 156 11.20 -31.65 13.52
N LEU A 157 9.91 -31.70 13.80
CA LEU A 157 9.25 -32.89 14.35
C LEU A 157 9.33 -34.08 13.37
N LEU A 158 9.09 -33.83 12.08
CA LEU A 158 9.21 -34.86 11.03
C LEU A 158 10.65 -35.40 10.93
N LEU A 159 11.65 -34.53 11.02
CA LEU A 159 13.06 -34.94 11.02
C LEU A 159 13.41 -35.80 12.25
N LEU A 160 12.93 -35.43 13.45
CA LEU A 160 13.15 -36.21 14.66
C LEU A 160 12.48 -37.59 14.58
N ILE A 161 11.27 -37.68 14.03
CA ILE A 161 10.57 -38.95 13.81
C ILE A 161 11.36 -39.82 12.82
N ALA A 162 11.80 -39.25 11.69
CA ALA A 162 12.61 -39.96 10.71
C ALA A 162 13.92 -40.50 11.31
N LEU A 163 14.59 -39.69 12.14
CA LEU A 163 15.82 -40.07 12.83
C LEU A 163 15.57 -41.18 13.86
N ALA A 164 14.48 -41.10 14.64
CA ALA A 164 14.09 -42.16 15.57
C ALA A 164 13.81 -43.48 14.83
N ILE A 165 13.06 -43.43 13.72
CA ILE A 165 12.80 -44.61 12.88
C ILE A 165 14.11 -45.18 12.33
N ALA A 166 15.00 -44.34 11.80
CA ALA A 166 16.30 -44.75 11.28
C ALA A 166 17.17 -45.42 12.36
N ILE A 167 17.19 -44.88 13.59
CA ILE A 167 17.89 -45.49 14.73
C ILE A 167 17.28 -46.84 15.07
N VAL A 168 15.95 -46.95 15.19
CA VAL A 168 15.27 -48.22 15.51
C VAL A 168 15.54 -49.27 14.43
N LEU A 169 15.50 -48.91 13.16
CA LEU A 169 15.83 -49.80 12.04
C LEU A 169 17.30 -50.23 12.10
N CYS A 170 18.23 -49.29 12.31
CA CYS A 170 19.66 -49.60 12.48
C CYS A 170 19.90 -50.55 13.66
N GLN A 171 19.25 -50.31 14.80
CA GLN A 171 19.33 -51.19 15.98
C GLN A 171 18.75 -52.58 15.69
N ARG A 172 17.60 -52.67 15.01
CA ARG A 172 16.99 -53.95 14.61
C ARG A 172 17.89 -54.74 13.67
N ILE A 173 18.50 -54.09 12.68
CA ILE A 173 19.42 -54.73 11.73
C ILE A 173 20.69 -55.19 12.45
N ARG A 174 21.28 -54.36 13.33
CA ARG A 174 22.44 -54.74 14.15
C ARG A 174 22.12 -55.91 15.08
N ARG A 175 20.98 -55.89 15.77
CA ARG A 175 20.53 -57.01 16.63
C ARG A 175 20.30 -58.29 15.83
N ARG A 176 19.71 -58.21 14.63
CA ARG A 176 19.55 -59.38 13.75
C ARG A 176 20.90 -59.95 13.30
N ARG A 177 21.85 -59.10 12.90
CA ARG A 177 23.22 -59.56 12.55
C ARG A 177 23.94 -60.24 13.72
N CYS A 178 23.75 -59.78 14.96
CA CYS A 178 24.31 -60.46 16.13
C CYS A 178 23.64 -61.82 16.41
N ARG A 179 22.39 -62.03 15.99
CA ARG A 179 21.69 -63.32 16.14
C ARG A 179 21.97 -64.33 15.02
N CYS A 180 22.32 -63.88 13.82
CA CYS A 180 22.68 -64.75 12.69
C CYS A 180 24.16 -65.17 12.67
N LYS A 181 24.92 -64.91 13.74
CA LYS A 181 26.35 -65.27 13.83
C LYS A 181 26.58 -66.62 14.51
N ARG A 182 25.72 -67.61 14.24
CA ARG A 182 25.88 -69.01 14.66
C ARG A 182 26.02 -69.87 13.41
#